data_AF-H8MLV3-F1
#
_entry.id   AF-H8MLV3-F1
#
_cell.length_a   1.000
_cell.length_b   1.000
_cell.length_c   1.000
_cell.angle_alpha   90.00
_cell.angle_beta   90.00
_cell.angle_gamma   90.00
#
_symmetry.space_group_name_H-M   'P 1'
#
loop_
_entity.id
_entity.type
_entity.pdbx_description
1 polymer ?
#
loop_
_entity_poly.entity_id
_entity_poly.type
_entity_poly.pdbx_seq_one_letter_code
_entity_poly.pdbx_strand_id
1 'polypeptide(L)'
;MNADGRDDFIWYESAGTLRVALSNGSTFSSSSRWSSTAFTTSYGVWVADVTGDGKSDIVYRYYTVSGGCPLSCPPVVYLWGRVRRSDGATFLAATTWY
;
A
#
# COMPACT_ATOMS: atom_id res chain seq x y z
N MET A 1 -9.18 4.29 1.56
CA MET A 1 -9.98 4.57 2.77
C MET A 1 -11.28 5.21 2.32
N ASN A 2 -12.38 4.92 2.98
CA ASN A 2 -13.67 4.64 2.31
C ASN A 2 -14.43 5.82 1.65
N ALA A 3 -13.85 7.02 1.60
CA ALA A 3 -14.46 8.26 1.11
C ALA A 3 -15.69 8.75 1.89
N ASP A 4 -15.83 8.39 3.16
CA ASP A 4 -16.91 8.88 4.02
C ASP A 4 -16.63 10.26 4.64
N GLY A 5 -15.52 10.90 4.26
CA GLY A 5 -15.08 12.19 4.76
C GLY A 5 -14.41 12.13 6.14
N ARG A 6 -14.03 10.95 6.62
CA ARG A 6 -13.36 10.75 7.90
C ARG A 6 -11.98 10.12 7.70
N ASP A 7 -11.08 10.43 8.64
CA ASP A 7 -9.77 9.78 8.71
C ASP A 7 -9.91 8.37 9.28
N ASP A 8 -9.53 7.38 8.49
CA ASP A 8 -9.47 5.97 8.86
C ASP A 8 -8.09 5.60 9.44
N PHE A 9 -8.00 4.47 10.16
CA PHE A 9 -6.74 3.99 10.71
C PHE A 9 -6.22 2.76 9.95
N ILE A 10 -4.95 2.82 9.53
CA ILE A 10 -4.26 1.73 8.84
C ILE A 10 -2.98 1.37 9.58
N TRP A 11 -2.67 0.07 9.63
CA TRP A 11 -1.38 -0.40 10.10
C TRP A 11 -0.88 -1.61 9.34
N TYR A 12 0.42 -1.81 9.46
CA TYR A 12 1.17 -2.94 8.95
C TYR A 12 1.36 -3.97 10.06
N GLU A 13 1.04 -5.23 9.76
CA GLU A 13 1.30 -6.38 10.63
C GLU A 13 2.48 -7.21 10.13
N SER A 14 2.93 -8.16 10.95
CA SER A 14 3.93 -9.14 10.52
C SER A 14 3.49 -9.86 9.23
N ALA A 15 4.48 -10.32 8.46
CA ALA A 15 4.29 -10.98 7.17
C ALA A 15 3.61 -10.14 6.06
N GLY A 16 3.60 -8.81 6.18
CA GLY A 16 3.16 -7.96 5.08
C GLY A 16 1.64 -7.74 5.00
N THR A 17 0.91 -8.03 6.07
CA THR A 17 -0.55 -7.82 6.10
C THR A 17 -0.87 -6.36 6.43
N LEU A 18 -1.77 -5.75 5.66
CA LEU A 18 -2.34 -4.46 5.98
C LEU A 18 -3.74 -4.65 6.58
N ARG A 19 -3.96 -3.99 7.71
CA ARG A 19 -5.27 -3.90 8.36
C ARG A 19 -5.76 -2.47 8.39
N VAL A 20 -7.07 -2.34 8.31
CA VAL A 20 -7.76 -1.06 8.40
C VAL A 20 -8.89 -1.17 9.42
N ALA A 21 -9.02 -0.13 10.23
CA ALA A 21 -10.16 0.12 11.10
C ALA A 21 -10.82 1.42 10.64
N LEU A 22 -12.11 1.36 10.32
CA LEU A 22 -12.85 2.50 9.79
C LEU A 22 -13.28 3.44 10.92
N SER A 23 -13.19 4.74 10.69
CA SER A 23 -13.64 5.73 11.67
C SER A 23 -15.13 6.02 11.51
N ASN A 24 -15.83 6.17 12.64
CA ASN A 24 -17.19 6.73 12.64
C ASN A 24 -17.20 8.21 13.09
N GLY A 25 -16.03 8.82 13.31
CA GLY A 25 -15.88 10.19 13.82
C GLY A 25 -15.68 10.31 15.32
N SER A 26 -15.96 9.26 16.08
CA SER A 26 -15.77 9.22 17.53
C SER A 26 -14.90 8.02 17.96
N THR A 27 -15.00 6.90 17.26
CA THR A 27 -14.23 5.67 17.48
C THR A 27 -13.87 4.99 16.17
N PHE A 28 -12.93 4.04 16.26
CA PHE A 28 -12.61 3.13 15.16
C PHE A 28 -13.36 1.80 15.33
N SER A 29 -13.80 1.23 14.21
CA SER A 29 -14.42 -0.10 14.17
C SER A 29 -13.40 -1.22 14.41
N SER A 30 -13.90 -2.45 14.59
CA SER A 30 -13.05 -3.63 14.56
C SER A 30 -12.30 -3.70 13.24
N SER A 31 -10.99 -3.94 13.32
CA SER A 31 -10.18 -3.98 12.12
C SER A 31 -10.42 -5.20 11.24
N SER A 32 -10.18 -4.99 9.95
CA SER A 32 -10.24 -6.05 8.95
C SER A 32 -9.00 -6.02 8.07
N ARG A 33 -8.64 -7.18 7.51
CA ARG A 33 -7.53 -7.30 6.57
C ARG A 33 -7.94 -6.71 5.22
N TRP A 34 -7.18 -5.73 4.73
CA TRP A 34 -7.45 -5.07 3.44
C TRP A 34 -6.45 -5.45 2.35
N SER A 35 -5.34 -6.12 2.67
CA SER A 35 -4.36 -6.56 1.67
C SER A 35 -4.60 -8.00 1.19
N SER A 36 -4.72 -8.20 -0.12
CA SER A 36 -4.75 -9.54 -0.75
C SER A 36 -3.35 -10.18 -0.88
N THR A 37 -2.32 -9.37 -1.09
CA THR A 37 -0.92 -9.78 -1.23
C THR A 37 -0.02 -9.05 -0.22
N ALA A 38 1.12 -9.66 0.13
CA ALA A 38 2.07 -9.09 1.08
C ALA A 38 2.55 -7.68 0.65
N PHE A 39 2.61 -6.79 1.62
CA PHE A 39 3.05 -5.41 1.51
C PHE A 39 4.46 -5.22 2.10
N THR A 40 5.18 -4.21 1.65
CA THR A 40 6.50 -3.84 2.20
C THR A 40 6.54 -2.35 2.48
N THR A 41 7.15 -1.98 3.62
CA THR A 41 7.33 -0.60 4.08
C THR A 41 8.75 -0.08 3.82
N SER A 42 9.64 -0.89 3.22
CA SER A 42 11.09 -0.69 3.24
C SER A 42 11.61 0.59 2.56
N TYR A 43 10.81 1.28 1.74
CA TYR A 43 11.27 2.43 0.94
C TYR A 43 10.35 3.65 1.03
N GLY A 44 9.56 3.74 2.10
CA GLY A 44 8.60 4.81 2.31
C GLY A 44 7.20 4.41 1.84
N VAL A 45 6.22 4.83 2.63
CA VAL A 45 4.80 4.59 2.41
C VAL A 45 4.09 5.93 2.56
N TRP A 46 3.27 6.25 1.57
CA TRP A 46 2.42 7.42 1.56
C TRP A 46 0.98 6.98 1.42
N VAL A 47 0.10 7.79 1.99
CA VAL A 47 -1.35 7.60 1.95
C VAL A 47 -1.94 8.89 1.42
N ALA A 48 -2.60 8.80 0.26
CA ALA A 48 -3.23 9.94 -0.39
C ALA A 48 -4.24 9.45 -1.43
N ASP A 49 -5.27 10.25 -1.72
CA ASP A 49 -6.10 10.04 -2.91
C ASP A 49 -5.31 10.45 -4.16
N VAL A 50 -4.68 9.49 -4.82
CA VAL A 50 -3.88 9.73 -6.04
C VAL A 50 -4.66 9.41 -7.31
N THR A 51 -5.87 8.88 -7.17
CA THR A 51 -6.77 8.58 -8.30
C THR A 51 -7.82 9.65 -8.53
N GLY A 52 -8.07 10.51 -7.53
CA GLY A 52 -9.10 11.54 -7.55
C GLY A 52 -10.51 11.01 -7.31
N ASP A 53 -10.65 9.81 -6.74
CA ASP A 53 -11.95 9.17 -6.50
C ASP A 53 -12.52 9.43 -5.09
N GLY A 54 -11.82 10.25 -4.31
CA GLY A 54 -12.16 10.59 -2.94
C GLY A 54 -11.68 9.57 -1.89
N LYS A 55 -11.04 8.47 -2.31
CA LYS A 55 -10.54 7.43 -1.42
C LYS A 55 -9.02 7.50 -1.30
N SER A 56 -8.52 7.38 -0.07
CA SER A 56 -7.06 7.33 0.10
C SER A 56 -6.50 6.00 -0.37
N ASP A 57 -5.53 6.07 -1.28
CA ASP A 57 -4.74 4.98 -1.81
C ASP A 57 -3.41 4.85 -1.07
N ILE A 58 -2.73 3.72 -1.24
CA ILE A 58 -1.36 3.54 -0.75
C ILE A 58 -0.39 3.67 -1.91
N VAL A 59 0.55 4.60 -1.76
CA VAL A 59 1.70 4.75 -2.65
C VAL A 59 2.95 4.32 -1.92
N TYR A 60 3.76 3.49 -2.56
CA TYR A 60 5.00 3.02 -1.95
C TYR A 60 6.05 2.77 -3.02
N ARG A 61 7.31 2.91 -2.62
CA ARG A 61 8.43 2.62 -3.50
C ARG A 61 8.75 1.13 -3.44
N TYR A 62 8.94 0.53 -4.60
CA TYR A 62 9.28 -0.88 -4.73
C TYR A 62 10.50 -1.03 -5.63
N TYR A 63 11.38 -1.96 -5.31
CA TYR A 63 12.52 -2.26 -6.16
C TYR A 63 12.51 -3.72 -6.60
N THR A 64 12.96 -3.95 -7.82
CA THR A 64 13.32 -5.28 -8.31
C THR A 64 14.78 -5.27 -8.65
N VAL A 65 15.50 -6.22 -8.08
CA VAL A 65 16.86 -6.52 -8.53
C VAL A 65 16.73 -7.38 -9.78
N SER A 66 17.10 -6.85 -10.96
CA SER A 66 17.37 -7.73 -12.09
C SER A 66 18.82 -8.17 -12.00
N GLY A 67 19.01 -9.45 -11.75
CA GLY A 67 20.33 -10.01 -11.59
C GLY A 67 20.27 -11.51 -11.54
N GLY A 68 19.91 -12.15 -12.67
CA GLY A 68 20.26 -13.56 -12.89
C GLY A 68 21.77 -13.76 -13.13
N CYS A 69 22.57 -12.71 -12.90
CA CYS A 69 24.01 -12.74 -13.06
C CYS A 69 24.64 -13.18 -11.72
N PRO A 70 25.62 -14.10 -11.72
CA PRO A 70 26.35 -14.48 -10.51
C PRO A 70 26.95 -13.24 -9.81
N LEU A 71 27.36 -13.41 -8.55
CA LEU A 71 27.79 -12.40 -7.56
C LEU A 71 28.91 -11.41 -8.00
N SER A 72 29.31 -11.43 -9.28
CA SER A 72 30.37 -10.63 -9.89
C SER A 72 29.90 -9.37 -10.62
N CYS A 73 28.59 -9.14 -10.79
CA CYS A 73 28.08 -7.91 -11.43
C CYS A 73 27.20 -7.11 -10.46
N PRO A 74 27.33 -5.76 -10.39
CA PRO A 74 26.44 -4.95 -9.56
C PRO A 74 24.98 -5.14 -10.02
N PRO A 75 24.04 -5.44 -9.09
CA PRO A 75 22.65 -5.60 -9.44
C PRO A 75 22.09 -4.31 -10.06
N VAL A 76 21.34 -4.43 -11.17
CA VAL A 76 20.52 -3.32 -11.64
C VAL A 76 19.30 -3.25 -10.73
N VAL A 77 19.17 -2.14 -10.00
CA VAL A 77 18.05 -1.85 -9.12
C VAL A 77 17.05 -1.00 -9.88
N TYR A 78 15.92 -1.58 -10.28
CA TYR A 78 14.81 -0.79 -10.79
C TYR A 78 13.98 -0.28 -9.63
N LEU A 79 13.57 0.99 -9.69
CA LEU A 79 12.78 1.64 -8.65
C LEU A 79 11.45 2.08 -9.27
N TRP A 80 10.37 1.61 -8.68
CA TRP A 80 9.02 1.79 -9.18
C TRP A 80 8.17 2.49 -8.13
N GLY A 81 7.33 3.44 -8.56
CA GLY A 81 6.17 3.84 -7.79
C GLY A 81 5.10 2.76 -7.90
N ARG A 82 4.66 2.19 -6.78
CA ARG A 82 3.54 1.25 -6.74
C ARG A 82 2.35 1.92 -6.09
N VAL A 83 1.18 1.73 -6.68
CA VAL A 83 -0.09 2.20 -6.12
C VAL A 83 -1.00 1.02 -5.85
N ARG A 84 -1.49 0.94 -4.62
CA ARG A 84 -2.60 0.08 -4.21
C ARG A 84 -3.83 0.94 -4.01
N ARG A 85 -4.75 0.86 -4.96
CA ARG A 85 -5.99 1.63 -4.93
C ARG A 85 -6.96 1.08 -3.90
N SER A 86 -7.71 1.96 -3.24
CA SER A 86 -8.78 1.54 -2.33
C SER A 86 -10.11 1.42 -3.07
N ASP A 87 -10.83 0.31 -2.89
CA ASP A 87 -12.21 0.19 -3.39
C ASP A 87 -13.26 0.64 -2.35
N GLY A 88 -12.83 0.95 -1.13
CA GLY A 88 -13.68 1.31 0.01
C GLY A 88 -13.86 0.19 1.05
N ALA A 89 -13.43 -1.03 0.72
CA ALA A 89 -13.47 -2.19 1.63
C ALA A 89 -12.13 -2.95 1.67
N THR A 90 -11.30 -2.84 0.64
CA THR A 90 -9.99 -3.46 0.53
C THR A 90 -9.03 -2.59 -0.30
N PHE A 91 -7.76 -3.01 -0.34
CA PHE A 91 -6.80 -2.53 -1.32
C PHE A 91 -6.69 -3.52 -2.48
N LEU A 92 -6.83 -2.99 -3.69
CA LEU A 92 -6.59 -3.74 -4.92
C LEU A 92 -5.12 -4.17 -5.02
N ALA A 93 -4.85 -5.11 -5.92
CA ALA A 93 -3.48 -5.51 -6.23
C ALA A 93 -2.65 -4.29 -6.68
N ALA A 94 -1.38 -4.27 -6.26
CA ALA A 94 -0.49 -3.16 -6.57
C ALA A 94 -0.25 -3.05 -8.07
N THR A 95 -0.34 -1.82 -8.58
CA THR A 95 -0.02 -1.47 -9.97
C THR A 95 1.21 -0.59 -10.01
N THR A 96 1.99 -0.66 -11.11
CA THR A 96 3.20 0.15 -11.29
C THR A 96 2.85 1.42 -12.05
N TRP A 97 3.20 2.58 -11.48
CA TRP A 97 3.00 3.90 -12.07
C TRP A 97 4.37 4.57 -12.26
N TYR A 98 4.54 5.34 -13.34
CA TYR A 98 5.81 5.96 -13.78
C TYR A 98 5.72 7.48 -13.78
#